data_AF-A0AAU9Q171-F1
#
_entry.id   AF-A0AAU9Q171-F1
#
_cell.length_a   1.000
_cell.length_b   1.000
_cell.length_c   1.000
_cell.angle_alpha   90.00
_cell.angle_beta   90.00
_cell.angle_gamma   90.00
#
_symmetry.space_group_name_H-M   'P 1'
#
loop_
_entity.id
_entity.type
_entity.pdbx_description
1 polymer ?
#
loop_
_entity_poly.entity_id
_entity_poly.type
_entity_poly.pdbx_seq_one_letter_code
_entity_poly.pdbx_strand_id
1 'polypeptide(L)'
;MKRTYWLLAGLASLTLTGCFEGNVTTEELCQKNPQLRCENLNMDDGQCRIPRTNLVWHRFELLKDPSEANQVIEYGLVAEYRKCLELASQITPIDQSALKRKRFDALVHSIDELDRIVNNLKGSNDPATLYFLWSQTGDDQARRQFLQMEGKPELNTAEMQYALATFYTNRDPQKTLTLLHNSLSMSNEDNLKPEILKSLASINQGLGNKEQAYLWAMVAKRYDVPLADEQQLQRMFNFADTEKYEQLDDLAKSISKAIDKGNYSPRMIPSDL
;
A
#
# COMPACT_ATOMS: atom_id res chain seq x y z
N MET A 1 -16.67 -70.13 37.05
CA MET A 1 -16.40 -70.09 35.59
C MET A 1 -16.26 -68.63 35.19
N LYS A 2 -15.03 -68.19 34.94
CA LYS A 2 -14.63 -66.78 34.86
C LYS A 2 -14.80 -66.24 33.44
N ARG A 3 -15.52 -65.12 33.34
CA ARG A 3 -15.68 -64.27 32.16
C ARG A 3 -14.32 -63.80 31.63
N THR A 4 -14.01 -64.12 30.39
CA THR A 4 -12.92 -63.50 29.61
C THR A 4 -13.54 -62.51 28.62
N TYR A 5 -13.74 -61.28 29.09
CA TYR A 5 -13.90 -60.11 28.22
C TYR A 5 -12.49 -59.69 27.78
N TRP A 6 -12.05 -60.14 26.61
CA TRP A 6 -10.77 -59.73 25.99
C TRP A 6 -10.97 -59.47 24.49
N LEU A 7 -11.98 -58.67 24.13
CA LEU A 7 -12.23 -58.27 22.73
C LEU A 7 -12.62 -56.79 22.56
N LEU A 8 -12.15 -55.91 23.44
CA LEU A 8 -12.37 -54.45 23.31
C LEU A 8 -11.14 -53.62 23.68
N ALA A 9 -9.96 -54.00 23.16
CA ALA A 9 -8.76 -53.19 23.28
C ALA A 9 -7.92 -53.32 22.01
N GLY A 10 -8.35 -52.66 20.93
CA GLY A 10 -7.58 -52.69 19.69
C GLY A 10 -8.32 -52.16 18.48
N LEU A 11 -8.94 -50.97 18.57
CA LEU A 11 -9.34 -50.23 17.38
C LEU A 11 -9.53 -48.72 17.68
N ALA A 12 -8.55 -48.14 18.37
CA ALA A 12 -8.44 -46.70 18.55
C ALA A 12 -7.04 -46.22 18.17
N SER A 13 -6.56 -46.69 17.02
CA SER A 13 -5.47 -46.02 16.30
C SER A 13 -6.10 -44.87 15.52
N LEU A 14 -6.47 -43.80 16.22
CA LEU A 14 -6.68 -42.52 15.56
C LEU A 14 -5.36 -42.17 14.88
N THR A 15 -5.34 -42.28 13.57
CA THR A 15 -4.32 -41.64 12.75
C THR A 15 -4.46 -40.14 12.95
N LEU A 16 -3.68 -39.61 13.88
CA LEU A 16 -3.29 -38.21 13.88
C LEU A 16 -2.51 -37.95 12.58
N THR A 17 -3.24 -37.71 11.50
CA THR A 17 -2.68 -37.01 10.35
C THR A 17 -2.48 -35.56 10.79
N GLY A 18 -1.39 -35.30 11.50
CA GLY A 18 -0.86 -33.95 11.60
C GLY A 18 -0.59 -33.49 10.17
N CYS A 19 -1.18 -32.35 9.78
CA CYS A 19 -0.86 -31.68 8.53
C CYS A 19 0.60 -31.20 8.66
N PHE A 20 1.55 -32.09 8.35
CA PHE A 20 2.92 -31.72 8.02
C PHE A 20 2.88 -31.05 6.64
N GLU A 21 2.28 -29.87 6.55
CA GLU A 21 2.76 -28.88 5.59
C GLU A 21 4.14 -28.49 6.09
N GLY A 22 5.14 -29.27 5.69
CA GLY A 22 6.53 -28.95 5.98
C GLY A 22 6.79 -27.54 5.50
N ASN A 23 7.42 -26.71 6.35
CA ASN A 23 7.83 -25.37 5.99
C ASN A 23 8.70 -25.43 4.72
N VAL A 24 8.11 -25.16 3.55
CA VAL A 24 8.83 -25.17 2.28
C VAL A 24 9.74 -23.95 2.25
N THR A 25 11.03 -24.14 2.00
CA THR A 25 11.98 -23.03 1.86
C THR A 25 11.75 -22.31 0.53
N THR A 26 12.20 -21.04 0.41
CA THR A 26 12.08 -20.31 -0.87
C THR A 26 12.82 -21.03 -2.00
N GLU A 27 13.96 -21.66 -1.69
CA GLU A 27 14.74 -22.44 -2.64
C GLU A 27 13.98 -23.70 -3.10
N GLU A 28 13.37 -24.44 -2.16
CA GLU A 28 12.52 -25.60 -2.49
C GLU A 28 11.30 -25.18 -3.31
N LEU A 29 10.69 -24.03 -2.98
CA LEU A 29 9.55 -23.48 -3.70
C LEU A 29 9.93 -23.16 -5.16
N CYS A 30 11.08 -22.51 -5.37
CA CYS A 30 11.63 -22.22 -6.69
C CYS A 30 11.96 -23.47 -7.51
N GLN A 31 12.57 -24.48 -6.87
CA GLN A 31 12.88 -25.76 -7.55
C GLN A 31 11.63 -26.50 -8.02
N LYS A 32 10.56 -26.46 -7.22
CA LYS A 32 9.29 -27.11 -7.54
C LYS A 32 8.43 -26.32 -8.54
N ASN A 33 8.68 -25.02 -8.70
CA ASN A 33 7.85 -24.12 -9.51
C ASN A 33 8.69 -23.23 -10.43
N PRO A 34 9.17 -23.73 -11.59
CA PRO A 34 9.95 -22.94 -12.55
C PRO A 34 9.24 -21.66 -13.04
N GLN A 35 7.91 -21.69 -13.06
CA GLN A 35 7.03 -20.56 -13.39
C GLN A 35 7.20 -19.32 -12.47
N LEU A 36 7.83 -19.47 -11.30
CA LEU A 36 8.19 -18.35 -10.41
C LEU A 36 9.36 -17.50 -10.93
N ARG A 37 10.06 -17.96 -11.98
CA ARG A 37 11.18 -17.26 -12.63
C ARG A 37 12.31 -16.90 -11.67
N CYS A 38 12.62 -17.81 -10.74
CA CYS A 38 13.65 -17.58 -9.71
C CYS A 38 15.07 -17.54 -10.27
N GLU A 39 15.31 -18.11 -11.45
CA GLU A 39 16.57 -18.04 -12.18
C GLU A 39 17.02 -16.60 -12.45
N ASN A 40 16.07 -15.65 -12.51
CA ASN A 40 16.33 -14.23 -12.75
C ASN A 40 16.52 -13.41 -11.45
N LEU A 41 16.46 -14.05 -10.27
CA LEU A 41 16.41 -13.38 -8.96
C LEU A 41 17.68 -13.53 -8.12
N ASN A 42 18.79 -14.03 -8.70
CA ASN A 42 20.07 -14.19 -8.00
C ASN A 42 19.91 -14.81 -6.59
N MET A 43 19.35 -16.02 -6.54
CA MET A 43 18.86 -16.67 -5.31
C MET A 43 19.93 -16.87 -4.22
N ASP A 44 21.19 -17.06 -4.59
CA ASP A 44 22.29 -17.38 -3.66
C ASP A 44 22.92 -16.16 -2.98
N ASP A 45 22.38 -14.95 -3.22
CA ASP A 45 22.89 -13.72 -2.65
C ASP A 45 22.19 -13.36 -1.34
N GLY A 46 22.95 -12.97 -0.33
CA GLY A 46 22.41 -12.44 0.91
C GLY A 46 21.84 -11.03 0.75
N GLN A 47 22.33 -10.26 -0.23
CA GLN A 47 21.78 -8.94 -0.55
C GLN A 47 20.39 -9.08 -1.16
N CYS A 48 19.49 -8.17 -0.78
CA CYS A 48 18.11 -8.14 -1.27
C CYS A 48 17.28 -9.40 -0.98
N ARG A 49 17.70 -10.22 0.00
CA ARG A 49 16.99 -11.46 0.38
C ARG A 49 15.53 -11.22 0.72
N ILE A 50 15.21 -10.21 1.54
CA ILE A 50 13.84 -9.92 1.99
C ILE A 50 12.91 -9.58 0.80
N PRO A 51 13.19 -8.54 -0.01
CA PRO A 51 12.31 -8.22 -1.13
C PRO A 51 12.25 -9.34 -2.18
N ARG A 52 13.35 -10.08 -2.38
CA ARG A 52 13.37 -11.28 -3.23
C ARG A 52 12.40 -12.35 -2.73
N THR A 53 12.49 -12.70 -1.44
CA THR A 53 11.64 -13.72 -0.82
C THR A 53 10.17 -13.31 -0.93
N ASN A 54 9.83 -12.06 -0.62
CA ASN A 54 8.47 -11.55 -0.75
C ASN A 54 7.94 -11.69 -2.18
N LEU A 55 8.75 -11.33 -3.19
CA LEU A 55 8.39 -11.48 -4.60
C LEU A 55 8.14 -12.95 -5.00
N VAL A 56 9.01 -13.87 -4.57
CA VAL A 56 8.86 -15.31 -4.89
C VAL A 56 7.57 -15.87 -4.29
N TRP A 57 7.28 -15.57 -3.03
CA TRP A 57 6.07 -16.05 -2.37
C TRP A 57 4.81 -15.41 -2.96
N HIS A 58 4.85 -14.12 -3.27
CA HIS A 58 3.73 -13.46 -3.96
C HIS A 58 3.45 -14.09 -5.33
N ARG A 59 4.49 -14.37 -6.12
CA ARG A 59 4.34 -15.08 -7.40
C ARG A 59 3.70 -16.46 -7.20
N PHE A 60 3.98 -17.13 -6.08
CA PHE A 60 3.33 -18.39 -5.77
C PHE A 60 1.84 -18.23 -5.48
N GLU A 61 1.43 -17.17 -4.79
CA GLU A 61 0.01 -16.85 -4.61
C GLU A 61 -0.65 -16.42 -5.92
N LEU A 62 0.02 -15.63 -6.76
CA LEU A 62 -0.47 -15.20 -8.08
C LEU A 62 -0.75 -16.38 -9.03
N LEU A 63 0.01 -17.48 -8.90
CA LEU A 63 -0.27 -18.70 -9.68
C LEU A 63 -1.58 -19.38 -9.27
N LYS A 64 -2.02 -19.20 -8.03
CA LYS A 64 -3.28 -19.73 -7.51
C LYS A 64 -4.44 -18.81 -7.86
N ASP A 65 -4.20 -17.49 -7.83
CA ASP A 65 -5.19 -16.45 -8.12
C ASP A 65 -4.63 -15.38 -9.09
N PRO A 66 -4.73 -15.63 -10.41
CA PRO A 66 -4.22 -14.71 -11.42
C PRO A 66 -5.21 -13.55 -11.64
N SER A 67 -5.13 -12.52 -10.79
CA SER A 67 -5.94 -11.31 -10.87
C SER A 67 -5.11 -10.06 -11.22
N GLU A 68 -5.73 -9.05 -11.82
CA GLU A 68 -5.07 -7.77 -12.09
C GLU A 68 -4.58 -7.10 -10.79
N ALA A 69 -5.36 -7.19 -9.71
CA ALA A 69 -4.95 -6.71 -8.39
C ALA A 69 -3.66 -7.38 -7.90
N ASN A 70 -3.55 -8.71 -8.04
CA ASN A 70 -2.32 -9.42 -7.67
C ASN A 70 -1.15 -9.08 -8.62
N GLN A 71 -1.40 -8.76 -9.89
CA GLN A 71 -0.36 -8.28 -10.81
C GLN A 71 0.15 -6.88 -10.42
N VAL A 72 -0.74 -5.97 -9.99
CA VAL A 72 -0.35 -4.66 -9.44
C VAL A 72 0.52 -4.82 -8.19
N ILE A 73 0.18 -5.76 -7.30
CA ILE A 73 1.03 -6.10 -6.14
C ILE A 73 2.38 -6.67 -6.60
N GLU A 74 2.40 -7.55 -7.61
CA GLU A 74 3.64 -8.09 -8.18
C GLU A 74 4.56 -6.96 -8.66
N TYR A 75 4.01 -5.96 -9.37
CA TYR A 75 4.78 -4.79 -9.83
C TYR A 75 5.47 -4.07 -8.66
N GLY A 76 4.74 -3.83 -7.57
CA GLY A 76 5.29 -3.20 -6.36
C GLY A 76 6.46 -3.97 -5.77
N LEU A 77 6.33 -5.30 -5.67
CA LEU A 77 7.39 -6.17 -5.13
C LEU A 77 8.61 -6.26 -6.06
N VAL A 78 8.40 -6.28 -7.38
CA VAL A 78 9.49 -6.20 -8.36
C VAL A 78 10.21 -4.85 -8.24
N ALA A 79 9.47 -3.74 -8.09
CA ALA A 79 10.04 -2.41 -7.94
C ALA A 79 10.87 -2.28 -6.63
N GLU A 80 10.40 -2.88 -5.54
CA GLU A 80 11.15 -2.93 -4.27
C GLU A 80 12.45 -3.74 -4.43
N TYR A 81 12.37 -4.92 -5.05
CA TYR A 81 13.53 -5.75 -5.32
C TYR A 81 14.55 -5.04 -6.23
N ARG A 82 14.08 -4.41 -7.31
CA ARG A 82 14.88 -3.57 -8.20
C ARG A 82 15.62 -2.47 -7.43
N LYS A 83 14.91 -1.70 -6.59
CA LYS A 83 15.50 -0.62 -5.80
C LYS A 83 16.64 -1.12 -4.91
N CYS A 84 16.49 -2.30 -4.32
CA CYS A 84 17.57 -2.92 -3.57
C CYS A 84 18.77 -3.29 -4.48
N LEU A 85 18.52 -3.85 -5.65
CA LEU A 85 19.56 -4.22 -6.63
C LEU A 85 20.31 -3.01 -7.21
N GLU A 86 19.65 -1.87 -7.38
CA GLU A 86 20.28 -0.62 -7.81
C GLU A 86 21.42 -0.21 -6.86
N LEU A 87 21.28 -0.47 -5.55
CA LEU A 87 22.35 -0.27 -4.58
C LEU A 87 23.33 -1.45 -4.54
N ALA A 88 22.82 -2.68 -4.50
CA ALA A 88 23.65 -3.88 -4.33
C ALA A 88 24.60 -4.14 -5.51
N SER A 89 24.18 -3.79 -6.73
CA SER A 89 24.98 -3.95 -7.96
C SER A 89 26.20 -3.02 -8.03
N GLN A 90 26.20 -1.92 -7.27
CA GLN A 90 27.34 -1.00 -7.17
C GLN A 90 28.46 -1.53 -6.27
N ILE A 91 28.15 -2.47 -5.37
CA ILE A 91 29.12 -3.09 -4.47
C ILE A 91 30.11 -3.91 -5.31
N THR A 92 31.40 -3.64 -5.14
CA THR A 92 32.47 -4.40 -5.82
C THR A 92 33.11 -5.36 -4.82
N PRO A 93 32.84 -6.67 -4.92
CA PRO A 93 33.54 -7.67 -4.10
C PRO A 93 35.01 -7.76 -4.51
N ILE A 94 35.89 -8.04 -3.56
CA ILE A 94 37.35 -8.12 -3.78
C ILE A 94 37.68 -9.21 -4.81
N ASP A 95 37.07 -10.41 -4.69
CA ASP A 95 37.40 -11.57 -5.55
C ASP A 95 36.17 -12.25 -6.19
N GLN A 96 35.00 -11.59 -6.24
CA GLN A 96 33.74 -12.20 -6.73
C GLN A 96 33.12 -11.43 -7.90
N SER A 97 33.84 -11.33 -9.02
CA SER A 97 33.36 -10.68 -10.24
C SER A 97 32.09 -11.32 -10.81
N ALA A 98 31.93 -12.64 -10.66
CA ALA A 98 30.71 -13.36 -11.07
C ALA A 98 29.48 -12.94 -10.27
N LEU A 99 29.62 -12.68 -8.95
CA LEU A 99 28.52 -12.21 -8.11
C LEU A 99 28.07 -10.81 -8.54
N LYS A 100 29.03 -9.91 -8.82
CA LYS A 100 28.74 -8.57 -9.34
C LYS A 100 27.94 -8.64 -10.65
N ARG A 101 28.32 -9.55 -11.56
CA ARG A 101 27.60 -9.78 -12.81
C ARG A 101 26.16 -10.26 -12.55
N LYS A 102 25.96 -11.28 -11.71
CA LYS A 102 24.62 -11.79 -11.37
C LYS A 102 23.70 -10.72 -10.79
N ARG A 103 24.22 -9.81 -9.95
CA ARG A 103 23.45 -8.67 -9.43
C ARG A 103 23.01 -7.72 -10.52
N PHE A 104 23.89 -7.44 -11.48
CA PHE A 104 23.57 -6.61 -12.63
C PHE A 104 22.55 -7.29 -13.55
N ASP A 105 22.70 -8.58 -13.81
CA ASP A 105 21.76 -9.34 -14.63
C ASP A 105 20.37 -9.38 -13.98
N ALA A 106 20.28 -9.64 -12.66
CA ALA A 106 19.02 -9.57 -11.91
C ALA A 106 18.41 -8.17 -11.93
N LEU A 107 19.23 -7.11 -11.91
CA LEU A 107 18.76 -5.73 -12.03
C LEU A 107 18.12 -5.49 -13.40
N VAL A 108 18.77 -5.90 -14.48
CA VAL A 108 18.22 -5.81 -15.84
C VAL A 108 16.91 -6.59 -15.94
N HIS A 109 16.87 -7.83 -15.45
CA HIS A 109 15.65 -8.64 -15.45
C HIS A 109 14.51 -8.01 -14.65
N SER A 110 14.82 -7.33 -13.54
CA SER A 110 13.79 -6.63 -12.76
C SER A 110 13.16 -5.47 -13.54
N ILE A 111 13.91 -4.82 -14.45
CA ILE A 111 13.38 -3.77 -15.33
C ILE A 111 12.46 -4.40 -16.37
N ASP A 112 12.92 -5.46 -17.06
CA ASP A 112 12.13 -6.18 -18.06
C ASP A 112 10.81 -6.73 -17.47
N GLU A 113 10.85 -7.16 -16.21
CA GLU A 113 9.69 -7.70 -15.51
C GLU A 113 8.64 -6.64 -15.20
N LEU A 114 9.05 -5.42 -14.83
CA LEU A 114 8.12 -4.29 -14.65
C LEU A 114 7.42 -3.99 -15.98
N ASP A 115 8.18 -3.95 -17.08
CA ASP A 115 7.63 -3.72 -18.42
C ASP A 115 6.66 -4.84 -18.84
N ARG A 116 6.98 -6.10 -18.53
CA ARG A 116 6.08 -7.24 -18.77
C ARG A 116 4.76 -7.08 -18.02
N ILE A 117 4.80 -6.76 -16.73
CA ILE A 117 3.59 -6.62 -15.91
C ILE A 117 2.72 -5.47 -16.44
N VAL A 118 3.33 -4.32 -16.74
CA VAL A 118 2.63 -3.17 -17.33
C VAL A 118 1.97 -3.56 -18.66
N ASN A 119 2.68 -4.26 -19.53
CA ASN A 119 2.13 -4.70 -20.82
C ASN A 119 0.97 -5.69 -20.67
N ASN A 120 0.99 -6.54 -19.63
CA ASN A 120 -0.12 -7.44 -19.33
C ASN A 120 -1.38 -6.73 -18.83
N LEU A 121 -1.21 -5.62 -18.11
CA LEU A 121 -2.32 -4.82 -17.56
C LEU A 121 -2.91 -3.84 -18.58
N LYS A 122 -2.22 -3.56 -19.69
CA LYS A 122 -2.72 -2.67 -20.74
C LYS A 122 -4.05 -3.16 -21.30
N GLY A 123 -5.00 -2.24 -21.44
CA GLY A 123 -6.34 -2.52 -21.95
C GLY A 123 -7.34 -2.96 -20.88
N SER A 124 -6.94 -3.01 -19.60
CA SER A 124 -7.87 -3.16 -18.48
C SER A 124 -8.93 -2.05 -18.48
N ASN A 125 -10.10 -2.38 -17.93
CA ASN A 125 -11.17 -1.42 -17.61
C ASN A 125 -11.41 -1.32 -16.10
N ASP A 126 -10.61 -2.00 -15.27
CA ASP A 126 -10.69 -1.92 -13.83
C ASP A 126 -10.17 -0.55 -13.35
N PRO A 127 -10.94 0.20 -12.53
CA PRO A 127 -10.52 1.51 -12.05
C PRO A 127 -9.18 1.54 -11.34
N ALA A 128 -8.90 0.55 -10.49
CA ALA A 128 -7.67 0.50 -9.71
C ALA A 128 -6.47 0.23 -10.63
N THR A 129 -6.62 -0.69 -11.58
CA THR A 129 -5.62 -0.95 -12.62
C THR A 129 -5.38 0.27 -13.51
N LEU A 130 -6.44 0.96 -13.94
CA LEU A 130 -6.32 2.18 -14.74
C LEU A 130 -5.58 3.28 -13.97
N TYR A 131 -5.92 3.47 -12.69
CA TYR A 131 -5.22 4.42 -11.83
C TYR A 131 -3.75 4.02 -11.59
N PHE A 132 -3.47 2.73 -11.40
CA PHE A 132 -2.11 2.21 -11.30
C PHE A 132 -1.30 2.52 -12.57
N LEU A 133 -1.80 2.16 -13.74
CA LEU A 133 -1.12 2.39 -15.03
C LEU A 133 -0.81 3.88 -15.22
N TRP A 134 -1.80 4.74 -14.96
CA TRP A 134 -1.59 6.17 -15.05
C TRP A 134 -0.57 6.68 -14.03
N SER A 135 -0.74 6.37 -12.74
CA SER A 135 0.09 6.94 -11.66
C SER A 135 1.53 6.42 -11.65
N GLN A 136 1.77 5.16 -12.04
CA GLN A 136 3.10 4.54 -12.01
C GLN A 136 3.86 4.69 -13.31
N THR A 137 3.17 4.70 -14.46
CA THR A 137 3.83 4.68 -15.79
C THR A 137 3.60 5.94 -16.59
N GLY A 138 2.69 6.83 -16.16
CA GLY A 138 2.31 8.01 -16.92
C GLY A 138 1.38 7.70 -18.10
N ASP A 139 0.68 6.56 -18.09
CA ASP A 139 -0.22 6.17 -19.18
C ASP A 139 -1.40 7.14 -19.33
N ASP A 140 -1.31 8.00 -20.34
CA ASP A 140 -2.33 9.00 -20.65
C ASP A 140 -3.66 8.39 -21.13
N GLN A 141 -3.64 7.20 -21.73
CA GLN A 141 -4.86 6.50 -22.13
C GLN A 141 -5.58 5.97 -20.90
N ALA A 142 -4.87 5.31 -20.00
CA ALA A 142 -5.42 4.82 -18.74
C ALA A 142 -5.99 5.98 -17.92
N ARG A 143 -5.29 7.13 -17.88
CA ARG A 143 -5.80 8.36 -17.26
C ARG A 143 -7.15 8.78 -17.85
N ARG A 144 -7.25 8.85 -19.19
CA ARG A 144 -8.48 9.27 -19.86
C ARG A 144 -9.64 8.32 -19.55
N GLN A 145 -9.39 7.01 -19.58
CA GLN A 145 -10.40 5.99 -19.26
C GLN A 145 -10.86 6.10 -17.81
N PHE A 146 -9.92 6.22 -16.86
CA PHE A 146 -10.23 6.41 -15.44
C PHE A 146 -11.12 7.64 -15.20
N LEU A 147 -10.76 8.80 -15.77
CA LEU A 147 -11.53 10.03 -15.59
C LEU A 147 -12.93 9.99 -16.24
N GLN A 148 -13.12 9.20 -17.30
CA GLN A 148 -14.45 8.96 -17.89
C GLN A 148 -15.37 8.14 -16.98
N MET A 149 -14.83 7.52 -15.92
CA MET A 149 -15.61 6.81 -14.91
C MET A 149 -16.06 7.71 -13.76
N GLU A 150 -15.70 9.00 -13.76
CA GLU A 150 -16.14 9.94 -12.73
C GLU A 150 -17.68 10.01 -12.64
N GLY A 151 -18.19 9.90 -11.41
CA GLY A 151 -19.63 9.85 -11.12
C GLY A 151 -20.25 8.46 -11.22
N LYS A 152 -19.50 7.43 -11.65
CA LYS A 152 -19.99 6.05 -11.66
C LYS A 152 -19.74 5.33 -10.33
N PRO A 153 -20.57 4.33 -9.97
CA PRO A 153 -20.44 3.59 -8.70
C PRO A 153 -19.07 2.92 -8.48
N GLU A 154 -18.38 2.55 -9.55
CA GLU A 154 -17.06 1.93 -9.52
C GLU A 154 -16.00 2.83 -8.88
N LEU A 155 -16.20 4.17 -8.90
CA LEU A 155 -15.31 5.11 -8.23
C LEU A 155 -15.77 5.51 -6.81
N ASN A 156 -16.84 4.91 -6.30
CA ASN A 156 -17.36 5.19 -4.95
C ASN A 156 -16.68 4.30 -3.89
N THR A 157 -15.35 4.31 -3.87
CA THR A 157 -14.54 3.67 -2.84
C THR A 157 -13.53 4.66 -2.29
N ALA A 158 -13.01 4.41 -1.08
CA ALA A 158 -11.99 5.27 -0.47
C ALA A 158 -10.81 5.50 -1.43
N GLU A 159 -10.27 4.42 -1.98
CA GLU A 159 -9.12 4.48 -2.87
C GLU A 159 -9.40 5.23 -4.16
N MET A 160 -10.58 5.02 -4.78
CA MET A 160 -10.90 5.68 -6.05
C MET A 160 -11.22 7.17 -5.88
N GLN A 161 -11.80 7.58 -4.75
CA GLN A 161 -11.96 9.00 -4.42
C GLN A 161 -10.60 9.67 -4.19
N TYR A 162 -9.68 9.01 -3.48
CA TYR A 162 -8.30 9.50 -3.35
C TYR A 162 -7.60 9.60 -4.71
N ALA A 163 -7.73 8.58 -5.56
CA ALA A 163 -7.18 8.58 -6.91
C ALA A 163 -7.68 9.76 -7.75
N LEU A 164 -8.99 10.04 -7.74
CA LEU A 164 -9.55 11.25 -8.35
C LEU A 164 -8.96 12.53 -7.73
N ALA A 165 -8.80 12.59 -6.41
CA ALA A 165 -8.22 13.75 -5.74
C ALA A 165 -6.82 14.07 -6.27
N THR A 166 -5.97 13.04 -6.47
CA THR A 166 -4.62 13.23 -7.02
C THR A 166 -4.60 13.92 -8.39
N PHE A 167 -5.65 13.73 -9.21
CA PHE A 167 -5.80 14.44 -10.48
C PHE A 167 -6.12 15.93 -10.27
N TYR A 168 -7.02 16.22 -9.33
CA TYR A 168 -7.58 17.55 -9.13
C TYR A 168 -6.74 18.45 -8.23
N THR A 169 -5.79 17.93 -7.43
CA THR A 169 -5.03 18.70 -6.43
C THR A 169 -4.48 20.03 -6.94
N ASN A 170 -3.95 20.06 -8.17
CA ASN A 170 -3.35 21.26 -8.78
C ASN A 170 -4.29 21.99 -9.77
N ARG A 171 -5.55 21.56 -9.89
CA ARG A 171 -6.52 22.03 -10.90
C ARG A 171 -7.76 22.64 -10.26
N ASP A 172 -8.28 21.98 -9.23
CA ASP A 172 -9.48 22.38 -8.51
C ASP A 172 -9.32 22.01 -7.02
N PRO A 173 -8.82 22.95 -6.19
CA PRO A 173 -8.60 22.71 -4.77
C PRO A 173 -9.89 22.35 -4.01
N GLN A 174 -11.03 22.95 -4.36
CA GLN A 174 -12.30 22.73 -3.66
C GLN A 174 -12.87 21.34 -3.97
N LYS A 175 -12.82 20.93 -5.24
CA LYS A 175 -13.15 19.57 -5.64
C LYS A 175 -12.22 18.56 -4.99
N THR A 176 -10.94 18.87 -4.90
CA THR A 176 -9.96 18.01 -4.22
C THR A 176 -10.32 17.81 -2.75
N LEU A 177 -10.64 18.87 -2.01
CA LEU A 177 -11.10 18.75 -0.62
C LEU A 177 -12.32 17.82 -0.52
N THR A 178 -13.31 17.99 -1.40
CA THR A 178 -14.50 17.14 -1.45
C THR A 178 -14.14 15.66 -1.63
N LEU A 179 -13.28 15.35 -2.61
CA LEU A 179 -12.84 13.99 -2.90
C LEU A 179 -12.02 13.39 -1.75
N LEU A 180 -11.14 14.16 -1.11
CA LEU A 180 -10.37 13.71 0.06
C LEU A 180 -11.27 13.43 1.27
N HIS A 181 -12.27 14.27 1.51
CA HIS A 181 -13.28 14.04 2.55
C HIS A 181 -14.13 12.80 2.27
N ASN A 182 -14.55 12.59 1.02
CA ASN A 182 -15.25 11.37 0.61
C ASN A 182 -14.37 10.13 0.84
N SER A 183 -13.10 10.20 0.43
CA SER A 183 -12.13 9.14 0.69
C SER A 183 -12.05 8.79 2.17
N LEU A 184 -11.85 9.80 3.04
CA LEU A 184 -11.79 9.58 4.50
C LEU A 184 -13.08 8.98 5.07
N SER A 185 -14.24 9.39 4.56
CA SER A 185 -15.54 8.88 5.05
C SER A 185 -15.76 7.39 4.76
N MET A 186 -14.97 6.83 3.85
CA MET A 186 -14.97 5.41 3.49
C MET A 186 -13.69 4.70 3.97
N SER A 187 -12.82 5.39 4.71
CA SER A 187 -11.58 4.84 5.24
C SER A 187 -11.71 4.42 6.71
N ASN A 188 -10.85 3.51 7.12
CA ASN A 188 -10.67 3.05 8.50
C ASN A 188 -9.17 2.92 8.83
N GLU A 189 -8.83 2.39 10.01
CA GLU A 189 -7.43 2.17 10.41
C GLU A 189 -6.62 1.31 9.41
N ASP A 190 -7.27 0.35 8.74
CA ASP A 190 -6.59 -0.61 7.86
C ASP A 190 -6.25 -0.02 6.48
N ASN A 191 -7.04 0.93 5.98
CA ASN A 191 -6.95 1.40 4.59
C ASN A 191 -6.71 2.92 4.45
N LEU A 192 -6.54 3.64 5.56
CA LEU A 192 -6.22 5.06 5.55
C LEU A 192 -4.87 5.30 4.85
N LYS A 193 -4.87 6.21 3.87
CA LYS A 193 -3.64 6.73 3.26
C LYS A 193 -3.26 8.06 3.97
N PRO A 194 -2.19 8.12 4.78
CA PRO A 194 -1.84 9.33 5.57
C PRO A 194 -1.60 10.58 4.71
N GLU A 195 -1.29 10.41 3.42
CA GLU A 195 -1.17 11.47 2.42
C GLU A 195 -2.45 12.31 2.29
N ILE A 196 -3.61 11.72 2.56
CA ILE A 196 -4.89 12.43 2.56
C ILE A 196 -4.87 13.54 3.61
N LEU A 197 -4.41 13.24 4.82
CA LEU A 197 -4.39 14.18 5.95
C LEU A 197 -3.43 15.35 5.68
N LYS A 198 -2.24 15.03 5.15
CA LYS A 198 -1.28 16.04 4.72
C LYS A 198 -1.83 16.94 3.60
N SER A 199 -2.55 16.35 2.65
CA SER A 199 -3.16 17.07 1.53
C SER A 199 -4.27 18.00 2.00
N LEU A 200 -5.12 17.55 2.92
CA LEU A 200 -6.17 18.37 3.53
C LEU A 200 -5.58 19.59 4.26
N ALA A 201 -4.51 19.41 5.03
CA ALA A 201 -3.82 20.51 5.70
C ALA A 201 -3.22 21.51 4.70
N SER A 202 -2.50 21.01 3.68
CA SER A 202 -1.81 21.83 2.69
C SER A 202 -2.77 22.61 1.79
N ILE A 203 -3.86 21.98 1.35
CA ILE A 203 -4.87 22.61 0.48
C ILE A 203 -5.63 23.68 1.26
N ASN A 204 -6.07 23.39 2.50
CA ASN A 204 -6.72 24.40 3.33
C ASN A 204 -5.80 25.59 3.62
N GLN A 205 -4.51 25.34 3.84
CA GLN A 205 -3.53 26.41 4.01
C GLN A 205 -3.42 27.28 2.75
N GLY A 206 -3.35 26.66 1.58
CA GLY A 206 -3.32 27.36 0.29
C GLY A 206 -4.59 28.17 -0.01
N LEU A 207 -5.75 27.72 0.48
CA LEU A 207 -7.03 28.42 0.37
C LEU A 207 -7.23 29.52 1.43
N GLY A 208 -6.33 29.61 2.41
CA GLY A 208 -6.45 30.58 3.51
C GLY A 208 -7.35 30.13 4.68
N ASN A 209 -7.83 28.88 4.66
CA ASN A 209 -8.64 28.28 5.72
C ASN A 209 -7.72 27.86 6.90
N LYS A 210 -7.25 28.84 7.67
CA LYS A 210 -6.19 28.64 8.68
C LYS A 210 -6.58 27.63 9.76
N GLU A 211 -7.79 27.72 10.29
CA GLU A 211 -8.29 26.81 11.32
C GLU A 211 -8.34 25.37 10.81
N GLN A 212 -8.89 25.13 9.62
CA GLN A 212 -8.91 23.80 9.01
C GLN A 212 -7.52 23.29 8.68
N ALA A 213 -6.62 24.15 8.23
CA ALA A 213 -5.23 23.79 7.98
C ALA A 213 -4.51 23.33 9.25
N TYR A 214 -4.68 24.05 10.37
CA TYR A 214 -4.15 23.64 11.67
C TYR A 214 -4.80 22.34 12.14
N LEU A 215 -6.13 22.23 12.09
CA LEU A 215 -6.88 21.03 12.46
C LEU A 215 -6.34 19.79 11.75
N TRP A 216 -6.21 19.84 10.42
CA TRP A 216 -5.72 18.71 9.63
C TRP A 216 -4.23 18.43 9.86
N ALA A 217 -3.41 19.44 10.15
CA ALA A 217 -2.02 19.21 10.58
C ALA A 217 -1.97 18.43 11.90
N MET A 218 -2.87 18.73 12.84
CA MET A 218 -2.95 18.03 14.13
C MET A 218 -3.52 16.63 13.99
N VAL A 219 -4.49 16.40 13.10
CA VAL A 219 -4.92 15.04 12.74
C VAL A 219 -3.75 14.27 12.12
N ALA A 220 -3.05 14.83 11.13
CA ALA A 220 -1.90 14.19 10.47
C ALA A 220 -0.78 13.80 11.45
N LYS A 221 -0.47 14.64 12.45
CA LYS A 221 0.51 14.30 13.50
C LYS A 221 0.15 13.04 14.29
N ARG A 222 -1.14 12.73 14.45
CA ARG A 222 -1.61 11.53 15.19
C ARG A 222 -1.41 10.24 14.39
N TYR A 223 -1.17 10.35 13.09
CA TYR A 223 -0.80 9.25 12.19
C TYR A 223 0.67 9.29 11.78
N ASP A 224 1.52 9.89 12.64
CA ASP A 224 2.97 10.00 12.46
C ASP A 224 3.42 10.63 11.13
N VAL A 225 2.55 11.45 10.49
CA VAL A 225 2.94 12.20 9.30
C VAL A 225 4.03 13.21 9.67
N PRO A 226 5.21 13.19 9.01
CA PRO A 226 6.30 14.10 9.33
C PRO A 226 5.88 15.56 9.10
N LEU A 227 5.77 16.31 10.19
CA LEU A 227 5.38 17.71 10.26
C LEU A 227 6.19 18.43 11.33
N ALA A 228 6.14 19.77 11.33
CA ALA A 228 6.69 20.59 12.40
C ALA A 228 6.13 20.16 13.78
N ASP A 229 6.90 20.42 14.85
CA ASP A 229 6.40 20.19 16.21
C ASP A 229 5.22 21.12 16.54
N GLU A 230 4.46 20.79 17.58
CA GLU A 230 3.25 21.52 17.92
C GLU A 230 3.52 22.99 18.25
N GLN A 231 4.61 23.30 18.97
CA GLN A 231 4.98 24.67 19.29
C GLN A 231 5.33 25.48 18.03
N GLN A 232 6.01 24.86 17.07
CA GLN A 232 6.30 25.46 15.77
C GLN A 232 5.02 25.70 14.97
N LEU A 233 4.09 24.75 14.95
CA LEU A 233 2.79 24.92 14.30
C LEU A 233 1.99 26.05 14.95
N GLN A 234 1.89 26.09 16.27
CA GLN A 234 1.21 27.17 16.98
C GLN A 234 1.79 28.53 16.61
N ARG A 235 3.12 28.68 16.64
CA ARG A 235 3.79 29.92 16.19
C ARG A 235 3.52 30.26 14.73
N MET A 236 3.49 29.27 13.85
CA MET A 236 3.24 29.48 12.42
C MET A 236 1.81 29.94 12.14
N PHE A 237 0.82 29.37 12.82
CA PHE A 237 -0.60 29.70 12.62
C PHE A 237 -1.02 30.97 13.37
N ASN A 238 -0.44 31.22 14.55
CA ASN A 238 -0.59 32.43 15.36
C ASN A 238 -2.04 32.93 15.49
N PHE A 239 -2.93 32.09 16.04
CA PHE A 239 -4.30 32.48 16.36
C PHE A 239 -4.31 33.52 17.49
N ALA A 240 -5.19 34.52 17.41
CA ALA A 240 -5.31 35.57 18.42
C ALA A 240 -5.90 35.03 19.74
N ASP A 241 -6.81 34.08 19.64
CA ASP A 241 -7.39 33.36 20.76
C ASP A 241 -6.61 32.07 21.00
N THR A 242 -5.97 31.96 22.17
CA THR A 242 -5.18 30.79 22.54
C THR A 242 -6.04 29.56 22.85
N GLU A 243 -7.29 29.74 23.29
CA GLU A 243 -8.21 28.62 23.55
C GLU A 243 -8.56 27.86 22.27
N LYS A 244 -8.46 28.53 21.11
CA LYS A 244 -8.69 27.92 19.80
C LYS A 244 -7.74 26.76 19.51
N TYR A 245 -6.50 26.78 20.02
CA TYR A 245 -5.59 25.65 19.85
C TYR A 245 -6.11 24.39 20.55
N GLU A 246 -6.55 24.52 21.81
CA GLU A 246 -7.10 23.41 22.60
C GLU A 246 -8.38 22.85 21.95
N GLN A 247 -9.28 23.74 21.49
CA GLN A 247 -10.50 23.35 20.79
C GLN A 247 -10.21 22.56 19.50
N LEU A 248 -9.28 23.03 18.67
CA LEU A 248 -8.90 22.35 17.42
C LEU A 248 -8.16 21.04 17.70
N ASP A 249 -7.37 20.97 18.76
CA ASP A 249 -6.66 19.74 19.15
C ASP A 249 -7.62 18.67 19.67
N ASP A 250 -8.65 19.04 20.42
CA ASP A 250 -9.70 18.13 20.88
C ASP A 250 -10.59 17.66 19.73
N LEU A 251 -10.89 18.54 18.77
CA LEU A 251 -11.55 18.16 17.53
C LEU A 251 -10.66 17.20 16.72
N ALA A 252 -9.36 17.46 16.61
CA ALA A 252 -8.42 16.56 15.93
C ALA A 252 -8.37 15.16 16.58
N LYS A 253 -8.37 15.08 17.92
CA LYS A 253 -8.48 13.79 18.65
C LYS A 253 -9.77 13.06 18.30
N SER A 254 -10.89 13.78 18.27
CA SER A 254 -12.21 13.21 17.98
C SER A 254 -12.34 12.72 16.55
N ILE A 255 -11.83 13.50 15.58
CA ILE A 255 -11.76 13.14 14.17
C ILE A 255 -10.88 11.90 13.97
N SER A 256 -9.67 11.86 14.56
CA SER A 256 -8.76 10.72 14.41
C SER A 256 -9.42 9.42 14.90
N LYS A 257 -10.04 9.44 16.09
CA LYS A 257 -10.79 8.29 16.62
C LYS A 257 -11.96 7.87 15.71
N ALA A 258 -12.59 8.81 15.03
CA ALA A 258 -13.68 8.49 14.10
C ALA A 258 -13.15 7.89 12.79
N ILE A 259 -12.02 8.38 12.29
CA ILE A 259 -11.32 7.81 11.13
C ILE A 259 -10.92 6.36 11.45
N ASP A 260 -10.25 6.10 12.57
CA ASP A 260 -9.80 4.74 12.94
C ASP A 260 -10.97 3.74 12.94
N LYS A 261 -12.13 4.17 13.47
CA LYS A 261 -13.34 3.37 13.57
C LYS A 261 -14.18 3.31 12.29
N GLY A 262 -13.79 3.97 11.20
CA GLY A 262 -14.57 4.05 9.96
C GLY A 262 -15.89 4.83 10.09
N ASN A 263 -15.98 5.76 11.03
CA ASN A 263 -17.18 6.56 11.31
C ASN A 263 -16.97 8.06 11.03
N TYR A 264 -15.88 8.42 10.35
CA TYR A 264 -15.62 9.81 10.00
C TYR A 264 -16.70 10.37 9.07
N SER A 265 -17.15 11.60 9.35
CA SER A 265 -18.03 12.36 8.48
C SER A 265 -17.54 13.81 8.37
N PRO A 266 -17.60 14.43 7.18
CA PRO A 266 -17.28 15.86 7.03
C PRO A 266 -18.12 16.77 7.93
N ARG A 267 -19.33 16.32 8.33
CA ARG A 267 -20.22 17.04 9.26
C ARG A 267 -19.67 17.15 10.69
N MET A 268 -18.61 16.42 11.02
CA MET A 268 -17.90 16.57 12.29
C MET A 268 -17.13 17.89 12.38
N ILE A 269 -16.85 18.53 11.24
CA ILE A 269 -16.17 19.82 11.18
C ILE A 269 -17.26 20.91 11.22
N PRO A 270 -17.24 21.81 12.23
CA PRO A 270 -18.16 22.94 12.29
C PRO A 270 -18.12 23.80 11.01
N SER A 271 -19.28 24.27 10.55
CA SER A 271 -19.38 25.04 9.30
C SER A 271 -18.81 26.46 9.39
N ASP A 272 -18.61 26.95 10.60
CA ASP A 272 -18.04 28.25 10.95
C ASP A 272 -16.51 28.22 11.16
N LEU A 273 -15.88 27.09 10.83
CA LEU A 273 -14.46 26.80 11.02
C LEU A 273 -13.61 27.10 9.78
#